data_AF-A0A8I6XQY4-F1
#
_entry.id   AF-A0A8I6XQY4-F1
#
_cell.length_a   1.000
_cell.length_b   1.000
_cell.length_c   1.000
_cell.angle_alpha   90.00
_cell.angle_beta   90.00
_cell.angle_gamma   90.00
#
_symmetry.space_group_name_H-M   'P 1'
#
loop_
_entity.id
_entity.type
_entity.pdbx_description
1 polymer ?
#
loop_
_entity_poly.entity_id
_entity_poly.type
_entity_poly.pdbx_seq_one_letter_code
_entity_poly.pdbx_strand_id
1 'polypeptide(L)'
;MAYEPEKKCRCNPPRKAPRWISWSRHNPGRRYYACVDAMHGGCGYVEWHDPELPKKFSDLIGDLKDEVWRLTGLGSAARGDDECPVLANAGHEEAISNAIEALQVQLKEKDAEIEALKGKYMNVVMICIVFVLGLVVGKMAVY
;
A
#
# COMPACT_ATOMS: atom_id res chain seq x y z
N MET A 1 4.65 10.62 19.82
CA MET A 1 4.06 9.76 20.90
C MET A 1 3.96 10.54 22.22
N ALA A 2 3.28 11.69 22.23
CA ALA A 2 3.26 12.62 23.36
C ALA A 2 2.00 12.45 24.20
N TYR A 3 1.92 11.36 24.97
CA TYR A 3 0.88 11.16 25.97
C TYR A 3 1.53 10.98 27.35
N GLU A 4 0.83 11.43 28.39
CA GLU A 4 1.22 11.33 29.80
C GLU A 4 0.08 10.73 30.63
N PRO A 5 0.38 9.92 31.66
CA PRO A 5 1.70 9.39 32.00
C PRO A 5 2.18 8.38 30.95
N GLU A 6 3.51 8.20 30.87
CA GLU A 6 4.09 7.23 29.93
C GLU A 6 3.81 5.79 30.36
N LYS A 7 3.43 4.95 29.40
CA LYS A 7 3.34 3.50 29.58
C LYS A 7 4.58 2.86 28.98
N LYS A 8 5.31 2.07 29.76
CA LYS A 8 6.53 1.38 29.30
C LYS A 8 6.26 -0.09 29.09
N CYS A 9 6.78 -0.64 28.00
CA CYS A 9 6.73 -2.07 27.74
C CYS A 9 7.76 -2.83 28.61
N ARG A 10 7.71 -4.16 28.57
CA ARG A 10 8.60 -5.07 29.31
C ARG A 10 9.88 -5.45 28.56
N CYS A 11 10.23 -4.74 27.49
CA CYS A 11 11.52 -4.93 26.82
C CYS A 11 12.67 -4.54 27.75
N ASN A 12 13.86 -5.02 27.45
CA ASN A 12 15.09 -4.59 28.11
C ASN A 12 16.02 -3.94 27.06
N PRO A 13 16.26 -2.61 27.12
CA PRO A 13 15.72 -1.66 28.10
C PRO A 13 14.20 -1.38 27.92
N PRO A 14 13.48 -0.94 28.97
CA PRO A 14 12.07 -0.57 28.86
C PRO A 14 11.88 0.61 27.91
N ARG A 15 10.95 0.47 26.96
CA ARG A 15 10.64 1.50 25.95
C ARG A 15 9.21 2.00 26.10
N LYS A 16 8.96 3.25 25.72
CA LYS A 16 7.62 3.83 25.71
C LYS A 16 6.73 3.08 24.72
N ALA A 17 5.58 2.60 25.20
CA ALA A 17 4.62 1.85 24.40
C ALA A 17 3.78 2.81 23.53
N PRO A 18 3.73 2.69 22.20
CA PRO A 18 2.76 3.44 21.41
C PRO A 18 1.31 3.18 21.87
N ARG A 19 0.46 4.19 21.71
CA ARG A 19 -1.00 4.08 21.88
C ARG A 19 -1.64 3.84 20.52
N TRP A 20 -2.14 2.64 20.31
CA TRP A 20 -2.80 2.15 19.10
C TRP A 20 -4.32 2.26 19.21
N ILE A 21 -4.99 2.09 18.07
CA ILE A 21 -6.45 1.96 17.96
C ILE A 21 -6.73 0.57 17.40
N SER A 22 -7.56 -0.22 18.07
CA SER A 22 -7.99 -1.53 17.58
C SER A 22 -9.00 -1.38 16.45
N TRP A 23 -8.78 -2.14 15.38
CA TRP A 23 -9.68 -2.24 14.23
C TRP A 23 -10.44 -3.58 14.20
N SER A 24 -10.32 -4.38 15.26
CA SER A 24 -11.03 -5.65 15.39
C SER A 24 -12.54 -5.44 15.47
N ARG A 25 -13.34 -6.42 15.02
CA ARG A 25 -14.81 -6.39 15.18
C ARG A 25 -15.25 -6.31 16.64
N HIS A 26 -14.50 -6.93 17.55
CA HIS A 26 -14.85 -7.00 18.97
C HIS A 26 -14.52 -5.72 19.74
N ASN A 27 -13.49 -4.97 19.32
CA ASN A 27 -13.05 -3.76 20.01
C ASN A 27 -12.82 -2.60 19.02
N PRO A 28 -13.81 -2.24 18.17
CA PRO A 28 -13.58 -1.27 17.12
C PRO A 28 -13.35 0.11 17.72
N GLY A 29 -12.30 0.79 17.28
CA GLY A 29 -11.94 2.14 17.73
C GLY A 29 -11.35 2.21 19.15
N ARG A 30 -11.28 1.08 19.89
CA ARG A 30 -10.80 1.07 21.27
C ARG A 30 -9.29 1.24 21.32
N ARG A 31 -8.78 2.17 22.15
CA ARG A 31 -7.35 2.43 22.24
C ARG A 31 -6.65 1.49 23.22
N TYR A 32 -5.43 1.09 22.89
CA TYR A 32 -4.57 0.26 23.73
C TYR A 32 -3.10 0.66 23.61
N TYR A 33 -2.31 0.40 24.65
CA TYR A 33 -0.87 0.48 24.61
C TYR A 33 -0.30 -0.88 24.22
N ALA A 34 0.70 -0.91 23.35
CA ALA A 34 1.42 -2.14 23.06
C ALA A 34 2.92 -1.90 22.89
N CYS A 35 3.71 -2.96 23.02
CA CYS A 35 5.13 -2.91 22.70
C CYS A 35 5.35 -2.33 21.30
N VAL A 36 6.35 -1.46 21.15
CA VAL A 36 6.70 -0.89 19.84
C VAL A 36 7.14 -1.98 18.83
N ASP A 37 7.65 -3.12 19.32
CA ASP A 37 8.03 -4.26 18.47
C ASP A 37 6.95 -5.36 18.48
N ALA A 38 5.69 -5.05 18.83
CA ALA A 38 4.64 -6.07 18.98
C ALA A 38 4.43 -6.91 17.70
N MET A 39 4.67 -6.33 16.52
CA MET A 39 4.57 -7.04 15.23
C MET A 39 5.81 -7.87 14.89
N HIS A 40 6.94 -7.65 15.57
CA HIS A 40 8.24 -8.26 15.25
C HIS A 40 8.75 -9.13 16.42
N GLY A 41 7.85 -9.77 17.17
CA GLY A 41 8.22 -10.64 18.29
C GLY A 41 8.63 -9.91 19.58
N GLY A 42 8.14 -8.68 19.79
CA GLY A 42 8.39 -7.90 21.01
C GLY A 42 7.91 -8.59 22.31
N CYS A 43 8.08 -7.92 23.45
CA CYS A 43 7.82 -8.50 24.79
C CYS A 43 6.36 -8.86 25.15
N GLY A 44 5.43 -8.80 24.18
CA GLY A 44 4.01 -9.10 24.39
C GLY A 44 3.28 -8.15 25.33
N TYR A 45 3.80 -6.95 25.60
CA TYR A 45 3.11 -5.97 26.42
C TYR A 45 1.88 -5.42 25.66
N VAL A 46 0.70 -5.53 26.28
CA VAL A 46 -0.57 -4.96 25.81
C VAL A 46 -1.37 -4.51 27.04
N GLU A 47 -1.95 -3.31 26.98
CA GLU A 47 -2.82 -2.76 28.04
C GLU A 47 -3.91 -1.88 27.40
N TRP A 48 -5.18 -2.11 27.74
CA TRP A 48 -6.27 -1.28 27.24
C TRP A 48 -6.26 0.11 27.88
N HIS A 49 -6.40 1.16 27.06
CA HIS A 49 -6.51 2.55 27.55
C HIS A 49 -7.96 2.92 27.86
N ASP A 50 -8.87 2.57 26.95
CA ASP A 50 -10.29 2.84 27.10
C ASP A 50 -11.00 1.64 27.74
N PRO A 51 -12.11 1.85 28.47
CA PRO A 51 -12.95 0.75 28.93
C PRO A 51 -13.53 -0.03 27.75
N GLU A 52 -14.05 -1.23 28.03
CA GLU A 52 -14.76 -2.01 27.02
C GLU A 52 -15.94 -1.22 26.47
N LEU A 53 -16.09 -1.24 25.14
CA LEU A 53 -17.26 -0.63 24.52
C LEU A 53 -18.49 -1.50 24.83
N PRO A 54 -19.64 -0.90 25.16
CA PRO A 54 -20.89 -1.63 25.20
C PRO A 54 -21.16 -2.31 23.86
N LYS A 55 -21.62 -3.57 23.90
CA LYS A 55 -21.80 -4.41 22.70
C LYS A 55 -22.63 -3.73 21.59
N LYS A 56 -23.66 -2.97 21.96
CA LYS A 56 -24.48 -2.21 20.99
C LYS A 56 -23.66 -1.26 20.11
N PHE A 57 -22.59 -0.67 20.65
CA PHE A 57 -21.75 0.26 19.92
C PHE A 57 -20.70 -0.47 19.08
N SER A 58 -20.14 -1.58 19.58
CA SER A 58 -19.25 -2.41 18.76
C SER A 58 -19.97 -2.99 17.56
N ASP A 59 -21.20 -3.49 17.76
CA ASP A 59 -22.05 -4.01 16.69
C ASP A 59 -22.37 -2.90 15.68
N LEU A 60 -22.87 -1.74 16.14
CA LEU A 60 -23.19 -0.60 15.26
C LEU A 60 -21.99 -0.12 14.43
N ILE A 61 -20.82 0.01 15.04
CA ILE A 61 -19.60 0.43 14.33
C ILE A 61 -19.17 -0.66 13.32
N GLY A 62 -19.32 -1.93 13.69
CA GLY A 62 -19.07 -3.06 12.79
C GLY A 62 -19.99 -3.05 11.57
N ASP A 63 -21.30 -2.92 11.79
CA ASP A 63 -22.32 -2.89 10.74
C ASP A 63 -22.09 -1.71 9.78
N LEU A 64 -21.78 -0.52 10.32
CA LEU A 64 -21.46 0.65 9.49
C LEU A 64 -20.21 0.44 8.65
N LYS A 65 -19.17 -0.17 9.21
CA LYS A 65 -17.94 -0.48 8.47
C LYS A 65 -18.23 -1.44 7.32
N ASP A 66 -19.00 -2.49 7.58
CA ASP A 66 -19.39 -3.48 6.57
C ASP A 66 -20.22 -2.83 5.45
N GLU A 67 -21.14 -1.93 5.79
CA GLU A 67 -21.93 -1.19 4.82
C GLU A 67 -21.07 -0.25 3.96
N VAL A 68 -20.08 0.44 4.56
CA VAL A 68 -19.11 1.26 3.81
C VAL A 68 -18.29 0.40 2.86
N TRP A 69 -17.82 -0.77 3.29
CA TRP A 69 -17.09 -1.71 2.42
C TRP A 69 -17.94 -2.22 1.28
N ARG A 70 -19.22 -2.51 1.54
CA ARG A 70 -20.19 -2.90 0.52
C ARG A 70 -20.40 -1.77 -0.50
N LEU A 71 -20.59 -0.53 -0.05
CA LEU A 71 -20.83 0.62 -0.90
C LEU A 71 -19.60 1.03 -1.73
N THR A 72 -18.40 0.90 -1.16
CA THR A 72 -17.13 1.24 -1.82
C THR A 72 -16.65 0.19 -2.81
N GLY A 73 -17.32 -0.97 -2.90
CA GLY A 73 -16.94 -2.04 -3.85
C GLY A 73 -15.67 -2.80 -3.47
N LEU A 74 -15.02 -2.45 -2.35
CA LEU A 74 -13.90 -3.20 -1.78
C LEU A 74 -14.35 -4.56 -1.20
N GLY A 75 -15.65 -4.73 -0.96
CA GLY A 75 -16.26 -5.92 -0.33
C GLY A 75 -16.63 -7.08 -1.27
N SER A 76 -16.38 -7.03 -2.58
CA SER A 76 -16.75 -8.12 -3.48
C SER A 76 -15.81 -9.35 -3.44
N ALA A 77 -14.79 -9.38 -2.58
CA ALA A 77 -13.82 -10.47 -2.53
C ALA A 77 -13.45 -11.02 -1.13
N ALA A 78 -13.94 -10.48 -0.01
CA ALA A 78 -13.49 -10.89 1.33
C ALA A 78 -14.66 -11.24 2.25
N ARG A 79 -15.26 -12.43 2.03
CA ARG A 79 -16.02 -13.13 3.07
C ARG A 79 -15.07 -14.08 3.79
N GLY A 80 -14.45 -13.57 4.83
CA GLY A 80 -13.53 -14.27 5.71
C GLY A 80 -12.62 -13.22 6.31
N ASP A 81 -12.67 -13.07 7.63
CA ASP A 81 -11.52 -12.78 8.50
C ASP A 81 -12.04 -12.20 9.83
N ASP A 82 -12.62 -13.11 10.63
CA ASP A 82 -12.56 -13.04 12.08
C ASP A 82 -11.21 -13.61 12.54
N GLU A 83 -10.09 -12.96 12.23
CA GLU A 83 -8.81 -13.34 12.82
C GLU A 83 -7.84 -12.16 12.84
N CYS A 84 -7.01 -12.11 13.89
CA CYS A 84 -5.85 -11.23 13.97
C CYS A 84 -5.06 -11.26 12.65
N PRO A 85 -4.53 -10.13 12.15
CA PRO A 85 -3.95 -10.00 10.81
C PRO A 85 -2.56 -10.67 10.65
N VAL A 86 -2.34 -11.82 11.30
CA VAL A 86 -1.05 -12.54 11.30
C VAL A 86 -1.14 -13.86 10.51
N LEU A 87 -2.32 -14.45 10.29
CA LEU A 87 -2.44 -15.77 9.62
C LEU A 87 -3.07 -15.74 8.21
N ALA A 88 -3.76 -14.68 7.81
CA ALA A 88 -4.30 -14.52 6.45
C ALA A 88 -3.25 -14.03 5.41
N ASN A 89 -2.04 -13.67 5.86
CA ASN A 89 -1.06 -13.04 4.97
C ASN A 89 -0.36 -14.01 4.02
N ALA A 90 -0.27 -15.32 4.30
CA ALA A 90 0.49 -16.23 3.45
C ALA A 90 -0.08 -16.37 2.02
N GLY A 91 -1.39 -16.58 1.89
CA GLY A 91 -2.05 -16.67 0.57
C GLY A 91 -2.20 -15.31 -0.13
N HIS A 92 -2.32 -14.23 0.65
CA HIS A 92 -2.39 -12.88 0.11
C HIS A 92 -1.03 -12.38 -0.38
N GLU A 93 0.06 -12.70 0.34
CA GLU A 93 1.43 -12.40 -0.05
C GLU A 93 1.83 -13.15 -1.32
N GLU A 94 1.45 -14.42 -1.49
CA GLU A 94 1.65 -15.14 -2.74
C GLU A 94 0.85 -14.53 -3.90
N ALA A 95 -0.41 -14.18 -3.68
CA ALA A 95 -1.23 -13.52 -4.69
C ALA A 95 -0.66 -12.14 -5.08
N ILE A 96 -0.18 -11.36 -4.11
CA ILE A 96 0.51 -10.08 -4.33
C ILE A 96 1.83 -10.31 -5.08
N SER A 97 2.63 -11.30 -4.68
CA SER A 97 3.90 -11.62 -5.33
C SER A 97 3.70 -12.01 -6.80
N ASN A 98 2.73 -12.89 -7.06
CA ASN A 98 2.35 -13.28 -8.42
C ASN A 98 1.85 -12.09 -9.26
N ALA A 99 1.05 -11.18 -8.65
CA ALA A 99 0.60 -9.97 -9.33
C ALA A 99 1.73 -8.99 -9.63
N ILE A 100 2.70 -8.84 -8.70
CA ILE A 100 3.90 -8.03 -8.88
C ILE A 100 4.75 -8.58 -10.02
N GLU A 101 4.98 -9.89 -10.05
CA GLU A 101 5.74 -10.54 -11.13
C GLU A 101 5.05 -10.37 -12.49
N ALA A 102 3.73 -10.55 -12.56
CA ALA A 102 2.96 -10.32 -13.79
C ALA A 102 3.05 -8.86 -14.28
N LEU A 103 2.93 -7.89 -13.37
CA LEU A 103 3.09 -6.46 -13.68
C LEU A 103 4.51 -6.13 -14.15
N GLN A 104 5.54 -6.75 -13.54
CA GLN A 104 6.93 -6.56 -13.97
C GLN A 104 7.19 -7.10 -15.38
N VAL A 105 6.57 -8.24 -15.74
CA VAL A 105 6.65 -8.77 -17.11
C VAL A 105 6.00 -7.80 -18.10
N GLN A 106 4.81 -7.28 -17.79
CA GLN A 106 4.14 -6.30 -18.64
C GLN A 106 4.95 -5.01 -18.80
N LEU A 107 5.56 -4.51 -17.72
CA LEU A 107 6.42 -3.33 -17.76
C LEU A 107 7.60 -3.54 -18.73
N LYS A 108 8.30 -4.68 -18.64
CA LYS A 108 9.42 -5.00 -19.54
C LYS A 108 8.99 -5.09 -21.00
N GLU A 109 7.81 -5.66 -21.26
CA GLU A 109 7.26 -5.74 -22.62
C GLU A 109 6.93 -4.35 -23.17
N LYS A 110 6.26 -3.50 -22.38
CA LYS A 110 5.97 -2.11 -22.75
C LYS A 110 7.26 -1.28 -22.94
N ASP A 111 8.28 -1.48 -22.12
CA ASP A 111 9.58 -0.80 -22.27
C ASP A 111 10.26 -1.18 -23.59
N ALA A 112 10.20 -2.47 -23.98
CA ALA A 112 10.72 -2.92 -25.26
C ALA A 112 9.93 -2.33 -26.45
N GLU A 113 8.61 -2.23 -26.36
CA GLU A 113 7.77 -1.55 -27.36
C GLU A 113 8.13 -0.07 -27.49
N ILE A 114 8.34 0.64 -26.37
CA ILE A 114 8.72 2.05 -26.34
C ILE A 114 10.08 2.26 -26.99
N GLU A 115 11.09 1.44 -26.67
CA GLU A 115 12.42 1.56 -27.27
C GLU A 115 12.41 1.24 -28.77
N ALA A 116 11.61 0.26 -29.22
CA ALA A 116 11.42 0.00 -30.64
C ALA A 116 10.72 1.17 -31.36
N LEU A 117 9.72 1.78 -30.73
CA LEU A 117 9.01 2.94 -31.29
C LEU A 117 9.92 4.17 -31.35
N LYS A 118 10.72 4.40 -30.31
CA LYS A 118 11.73 5.46 -30.24
C LYS A 118 12.77 5.32 -31.34
N GLY A 119 13.26 4.11 -31.63
CA GLY A 119 14.15 3.87 -32.76
C GLY A 119 13.54 4.26 -34.11
N LYS A 120 12.27 3.88 -34.35
CA LYS A 120 11.54 4.28 -35.56
C LYS A 120 11.35 5.80 -35.64
N TYR A 121 10.96 6.42 -34.53
CA TYR A 121 10.77 7.86 -34.45
C TYR A 121 12.08 8.61 -34.72
N MET A 122 13.19 8.18 -34.13
CA MET A 122 14.51 8.77 -34.36
C MET A 122 14.93 8.67 -35.84
N ASN A 123 14.66 7.55 -36.51
CA ASN A 123 14.93 7.44 -37.95
C ASN A 123 14.10 8.42 -38.79
N VAL A 124 12.81 8.58 -38.49
CA VAL A 124 11.94 9.55 -39.18
C VAL A 124 12.44 10.97 -38.96
N VAL A 125 12.76 11.34 -37.71
CA VAL A 125 13.30 12.66 -37.36
C VAL A 125 14.61 12.93 -38.11
N MET A 126 15.53 11.96 -38.18
CA MET A 126 16.79 12.12 -38.91
C MET A 126 16.57 12.35 -40.42
N ILE A 127 15.64 11.63 -41.05
CA ILE A 127 15.30 11.85 -42.47
C ILE A 127 14.74 13.27 -42.67
N CYS A 128 13.84 13.72 -41.79
CA CYS A 128 13.31 15.08 -41.86
C CYS A 128 14.41 16.15 -41.69
N ILE A 129 15.35 15.95 -40.76
CA ILE A 129 16.49 16.86 -40.56
C ILE A 129 17.35 16.94 -41.82
N VAL A 130 17.73 15.79 -42.40
CA VAL A 130 18.55 15.77 -43.64
C VAL A 130 17.81 16.43 -44.80
N PHE A 131 16.50 16.19 -44.94
CA PHE A 131 15.68 16.80 -45.98
C PHE A 131 15.62 18.33 -45.83
N VAL A 132 15.37 18.83 -44.62
CA VAL A 132 15.32 20.28 -44.35
C VAL A 132 16.68 20.93 -44.60
N LEU A 133 17.77 20.32 -44.12
CA LEU A 133 19.12 20.82 -44.37
C LEU A 133 19.45 20.83 -45.87
N GLY A 134 19.07 19.78 -46.60
CA GLY A 134 19.24 19.69 -48.06
C GLY A 134 18.49 20.79 -48.80
N LEU A 135 17.25 21.11 -48.40
CA LEU A 135 16.48 22.22 -48.98
C LEU A 135 17.13 23.58 -48.71
N VAL A 136 17.66 23.80 -47.50
CA VAL A 136 18.35 25.04 -47.14
C VAL A 136 19.62 25.20 -47.98
N VAL A 137 20.48 24.18 -48.04
CA VAL A 137 21.73 24.23 -48.83
C VAL A 137 21.42 24.40 -50.32
N GLY A 138 20.45 23.65 -50.85
CA GLY A 138 20.02 23.77 -52.25
C GLY A 138 19.53 25.18 -52.59
N LYS A 139 18.80 25.84 -51.67
CA LYS A 139 18.43 27.24 -51.85
C LYS A 139 19.62 28.19 -51.81
N MET A 140 20.57 27.97 -50.91
CA MET A 140 21.76 28.82 -50.78
C MET A 140 22.75 28.67 -51.95
N ALA A 141 22.72 27.55 -52.68
CA ALA A 141 23.58 27.30 -53.84
C ALA A 141 23.01 27.83 -55.18
N VAL A 142 21.73 28.20 -55.22
CA VAL A 142 21.04 28.75 -56.40
C VAL A 142 21.02 30.30 -56.38
N TYR A 143 21.43 30.92 -55.27
CA TYR A 143 21.72 32.35 -55.14
C TYR A 143 23.22 32.61 -55.23
#